data_AF-A0A7L0AV90-F1
#
_entry.id   AF-A0A7L0AV90-F1
#
_cell.length_a   1.000
_cell.length_b   1.000
_cell.length_c   1.000
_cell.angle_alpha   90.00
_cell.angle_beta   90.00
_cell.angle_gamma   90.00
#
_symmetry.space_group_name_H-M   'P 1'
#
loop_
_entity.id
_entity.type
_entity.pdbx_description
1 polymer ?
#
loop_
_entity_poly.entity_id
_entity_poly.type
_entity_poly.pdbx_seq_one_letter_code
_entity_poly.pdbx_strand_id
1 'polypeptide(L)'
;LNKDREVAFEEFTMVLAKLSDDAHRLMHHQERCCPSPRGGCSCQIQEPLSELEKAMDVVIDVFHQYSRREGDRDTLTKNELKLLIEKQLVNYLKHVKNKATIDEIMKDLDINKDAQISFCEVMLLITRVTIATHEHLHDVEDQQQQQQQQHKHQHQH
;
A
#
# COMPACT_ATOMS: atom_id res chain seq x y z
N LEU A 1 -7.05 3.61 -18.39
CA LEU A 1 -8.43 3.20 -18.65
C LEU A 1 -8.43 2.56 -20.01
N ASN A 2 -8.32 1.24 -19.97
CA ASN A 2 -8.50 0.31 -21.07
C ASN A 2 -9.74 0.63 -21.94
N LYS A 3 -9.78 -0.01 -23.12
CA LYS A 3 -10.80 0.24 -24.15
C LYS A 3 -12.09 -0.56 -23.93
N ASP A 4 -12.16 -1.37 -22.88
CA ASP A 4 -13.21 -2.37 -22.65
C ASP A 4 -14.35 -1.89 -21.71
N ARG A 5 -14.30 -0.64 -21.23
CA ARG A 5 -15.29 -0.03 -20.30
C ARG A 5 -15.37 -0.72 -18.93
N GLU A 6 -14.45 -1.62 -18.61
CA GLU A 6 -14.40 -2.31 -17.32
C GLU A 6 -13.11 -1.96 -16.59
N VAL A 7 -13.16 -1.77 -15.28
CA VAL A 7 -11.96 -1.50 -14.48
C VAL A 7 -11.47 -2.81 -13.91
N ALA A 8 -10.35 -3.31 -14.43
CA ALA A 8 -9.70 -4.49 -13.86
C ALA A 8 -9.17 -4.20 -12.44
N PHE A 9 -8.99 -5.24 -11.62
CA PHE A 9 -8.46 -5.06 -10.26
C PHE A 9 -7.07 -4.37 -10.27
N GLU A 10 -6.23 -4.68 -11.25
CA GLU A 10 -4.96 -3.98 -11.47
C GLU A 10 -5.18 -2.47 -11.69
N GLU A 11 -6.08 -2.07 -12.59
CA GLU A 11 -6.37 -0.65 -12.82
C GLU A 11 -6.97 0.03 -11.58
N PHE A 12 -7.83 -0.67 -10.83
CA PHE A 12 -8.38 -0.18 -9.57
C PHE A 12 -7.28 0.10 -8.55
N THR A 13 -6.34 -0.82 -8.37
CA THR A 13 -5.22 -0.62 -7.43
C THR A 13 -4.29 0.51 -7.87
N MET A 14 -4.08 0.70 -9.19
CA MET A 14 -3.34 1.86 -9.71
C MET A 14 -4.04 3.19 -9.41
N VAL A 15 -5.37 3.22 -9.49
CA VAL A 15 -6.15 4.43 -9.13
C VAL A 15 -6.02 4.71 -7.64
N LEU A 16 -6.16 3.70 -6.78
CA LEU A 16 -5.96 3.86 -5.33
C LEU A 16 -4.55 4.36 -4.98
N ALA A 17 -3.52 3.83 -5.65
CA ALA A 17 -2.15 4.27 -5.45
C ALA A 17 -1.95 5.76 -5.75
N LYS A 18 -2.54 6.23 -6.86
CA LYS A 18 -2.49 7.65 -7.24
C LYS A 18 -3.28 8.54 -6.28
N LEU A 19 -4.49 8.12 -5.90
CA LEU A 19 -5.30 8.86 -4.93
C LEU A 19 -4.60 8.97 -3.58
N SER A 20 -3.89 7.91 -3.16
CA SER A 20 -3.10 7.92 -1.93
C SER A 20 -1.93 8.91 -2.02
N ASP A 21 -1.22 8.95 -3.15
CA ASP A 21 -0.13 9.92 -3.38
C ASP A 21 -0.65 11.36 -3.40
N ASP A 22 -1.80 11.60 -4.06
CA ASP A 22 -2.45 12.90 -4.07
C ASP A 22 -2.88 13.33 -2.66
N ALA A 23 -3.46 12.42 -1.87
CA ALA A 23 -3.83 12.67 -0.48
C ALA A 23 -2.60 12.99 0.39
N HIS A 24 -1.52 12.23 0.25
CA HIS A 24 -0.24 12.48 0.91
C HIS A 24 0.31 13.88 0.61
N ARG A 25 0.29 14.30 -0.66
CA ARG A 25 0.70 15.66 -1.06
C ARG A 25 -0.17 16.75 -0.44
N LEU A 26 -1.50 16.54 -0.39
CA LEU A 26 -2.42 17.49 0.24
C LEU A 26 -2.16 17.64 1.74
N MET A 27 -1.82 16.55 2.44
CA MET A 27 -1.44 16.59 3.86
C MET A 27 -0.18 17.42 4.10
N HIS A 28 0.85 17.27 3.26
CA HIS A 28 2.06 18.10 3.30
C HIS A 28 1.79 19.58 3.00
N HIS A 29 0.79 19.87 2.16
CA HIS A 29 0.34 21.24 1.93
C HIS A 29 -0.43 21.81 3.14
N GLN A 30 -1.20 21.01 3.87
CA GLN A 30 -1.91 21.43 5.08
C GLN A 30 -0.97 21.65 6.28
N GLU A 31 0.09 20.87 6.46
CA GLU A 31 1.08 21.09 7.55
C GLU A 31 1.81 22.45 7.43
N ARG A 32 1.80 23.10 6.26
CA ARG A 32 2.37 24.46 6.06
C ARG A 32 1.44 25.60 6.45
N CYS A 33 0.19 25.33 6.82
CA CYS A 33 -0.72 26.33 7.37
C CYS A 33 -0.47 26.49 8.87
N CYS A 34 0.47 27.37 9.25
CA CYS A 34 0.68 27.74 10.65
C CYS A 34 -0.63 28.21 11.32
N PRO A 35 -1.01 27.69 12.50
CA PRO A 35 -2.00 28.35 13.32
C PRO A 35 -1.39 29.65 13.84
N SER A 36 -1.85 30.77 13.31
CA SER A 36 -1.47 32.08 13.84
C SER A 36 -1.97 32.22 15.29
N PRO A 37 -1.20 32.78 16.24
CA PRO A 37 -1.59 32.82 17.66
C PRO A 37 -2.78 33.74 17.99
N ARG A 38 -3.44 34.34 16.98
CA ARG A 38 -4.44 35.40 17.18
C ARG A 38 -5.55 35.47 16.12
N GLY A 39 -5.95 34.35 15.54
CA GLY A 39 -7.13 34.29 14.68
C GLY A 39 -7.55 32.85 14.49
N GLY A 40 -8.77 32.51 14.91
CA GLY A 40 -9.28 31.15 14.88
C GLY A 40 -9.11 30.53 13.50
N CYS A 41 -8.24 29.54 13.40
CA CYS A 41 -8.25 28.60 12.30
C CYS A 41 -9.53 27.78 12.43
N SER A 42 -10.57 28.18 11.72
CA SER A 42 -11.71 27.32 11.41
C SER A 42 -11.23 26.21 10.48
N CYS A 43 -10.55 25.21 11.02
CA CYS A 43 -10.18 24.01 10.28
C CYS A 43 -11.28 22.97 10.50
N GLN A 44 -12.37 23.22 9.75
CA GLN A 44 -13.36 22.32 9.17
C GLN A 44 -13.88 21.15 10.03
N ILE A 45 -15.21 21.05 10.12
CA ILE A 45 -15.91 19.82 10.45
C ILE A 45 -15.38 18.75 9.49
N GLN A 46 -14.45 17.91 9.95
CA GLN A 46 -14.05 16.74 9.18
C GLN A 46 -15.25 15.80 9.24
N GLU A 47 -15.95 15.69 8.12
CA GLU A 47 -16.92 14.61 7.96
C GLU A 47 -16.21 13.28 8.23
N PRO A 48 -16.88 12.31 8.88
CA PRO A 48 -16.26 11.05 9.21
C PRO A 48 -15.80 10.38 7.92
N LEU A 49 -14.49 10.12 7.83
CA LEU A 49 -13.86 9.47 6.69
C LEU A 49 -14.56 8.13 6.37
N SER A 50 -14.79 7.89 5.08
CA SER A 50 -15.21 6.59 4.57
C SER A 50 -14.12 5.53 4.81
N GLU A 51 -14.45 4.26 4.64
CA GLU A 51 -13.52 3.16 4.92
C GLU A 51 -12.26 3.22 4.03
N LEU A 52 -12.42 3.60 2.75
CA LEU A 52 -11.28 3.74 1.85
C LEU A 52 -10.40 4.94 2.21
N GLU A 53 -11.01 6.07 2.57
CA GLU A 53 -10.24 7.24 3.03
C GLU A 53 -9.44 6.92 4.30
N LYS A 54 -10.07 6.23 5.27
CA LYS A 54 -9.36 5.73 6.47
C LYS A 54 -8.22 4.79 6.12
N ALA A 55 -8.41 3.89 5.15
CA ALA A 55 -7.35 2.97 4.73
C ALA A 55 -6.18 3.72 4.09
N MET A 56 -6.45 4.73 3.26
CA MET A 56 -5.41 5.58 2.67
C MET A 56 -4.64 6.36 3.74
N ASP A 57 -5.34 6.97 4.70
CA ASP A 57 -4.73 7.66 5.84
C ASP A 57 -3.84 6.72 6.66
N VAL A 58 -4.31 5.50 6.95
CA VAL A 58 -3.50 4.50 7.67
C VAL A 58 -2.24 4.14 6.91
N VAL A 59 -2.29 4.00 5.57
CA VAL A 59 -1.10 3.73 4.75
C VAL A 59 -0.10 4.90 4.83
N ILE A 60 -0.59 6.14 4.76
CA ILE A 60 0.22 7.36 4.89
C ILE A 60 0.86 7.46 6.28
N ASP A 61 0.09 7.22 7.33
CA ASP A 61 0.56 7.26 8.72
C ASP A 61 1.63 6.19 8.97
N VAL A 62 1.40 4.97 8.48
CA VAL A 62 2.37 3.88 8.57
C VAL A 62 3.67 4.28 7.86
N PHE A 63 3.62 4.82 6.64
CA PHE A 63 4.82 5.30 5.95
C PHE A 63 5.60 6.31 6.80
N HIS A 64 4.93 7.35 7.29
CA HIS A 64 5.56 8.39 8.12
C HIS A 64 6.05 7.90 9.49
N GLN A 65 5.47 6.84 10.03
CA GLN A 65 5.96 6.18 11.24
C GLN A 65 7.39 5.62 11.04
N TYR A 66 7.77 5.28 9.81
CA TYR A 66 9.10 4.80 9.47
C TYR A 66 10.00 5.89 8.89
N SER A 67 9.53 6.73 7.95
CA SER A 67 10.37 7.76 7.28
C SER A 67 10.88 8.86 8.21
N ARG A 68 10.22 9.08 9.35
CA ARG A 68 10.60 10.14 10.28
C ARG A 68 11.72 9.73 11.25
N ARG A 69 12.40 8.59 11.03
CA ARG A 69 13.38 8.04 11.98
C ARG A 69 14.82 8.48 11.67
N GLU A 70 15.20 8.52 10.40
CA GLU A 70 16.52 8.95 9.93
C GLU A 70 16.45 9.63 8.56
N GLY A 71 17.42 10.49 8.25
CA GLY A 71 17.50 11.13 6.93
C GLY A 71 16.35 12.12 6.64
N ASP A 72 15.81 12.03 5.42
CA ASP A 72 14.68 12.85 4.97
C ASP A 72 13.37 12.29 5.55
N ARG A 73 12.49 13.18 6.04
CA ARG A 73 11.26 12.81 6.74
C ARG A 73 10.15 12.31 5.82
N ASP A 74 10.29 12.49 4.52
CA ASP A 74 9.30 12.14 3.51
C ASP A 74 9.77 11.04 2.55
N THR A 75 10.88 10.39 2.87
CA THR A 75 11.38 9.21 2.16
C THR A 75 11.84 8.15 3.14
N LEU A 76 11.93 6.89 2.69
CA LEU A 76 12.52 5.82 3.47
C LEU A 76 13.96 5.60 3.03
N THR A 77 14.87 5.62 3.99
CA THR A 77 16.17 4.99 3.82
C THR A 77 16.02 3.47 3.70
N LYS A 78 17.09 2.80 3.27
CA LYS A 78 17.15 1.33 3.21
C LYS A 78 16.81 0.66 4.57
N ASN A 79 17.26 1.23 5.69
CA ASN A 79 17.00 0.64 7.01
C ASN A 79 15.54 0.82 7.42
N GLU A 80 14.95 1.99 7.14
CA GLU A 80 13.54 2.25 7.42
C GLU A 80 12.63 1.37 6.56
N LEU A 81 12.95 1.21 5.27
CA LEU A 81 12.26 0.28 4.37
C LEU A 81 12.32 -1.16 4.92
N LYS A 82 13.51 -1.61 5.33
CA LYS A 82 13.69 -2.93 5.96
C LYS A 82 12.76 -3.09 7.17
N LEU A 83 12.73 -2.10 8.06
CA LEU A 83 11.94 -2.17 9.27
C LEU A 83 10.42 -2.16 8.96
N LEU A 84 9.98 -1.34 8.02
CA LEU A 84 8.58 -1.30 7.57
C LEU A 84 8.17 -2.68 7.05
N ILE A 85 8.96 -3.27 6.15
CA ILE A 85 8.74 -4.62 5.60
C ILE A 85 8.70 -5.66 6.72
N GLU A 86 9.61 -5.57 7.67
CA GLU A 86 9.71 -6.53 8.77
C GLU A 86 8.56 -6.45 9.76
N LYS A 87 7.92 -5.29 9.92
CA LYS A 87 6.87 -5.07 10.93
C LYS A 87 5.45 -5.06 10.37
N GLN A 88 5.27 -4.50 9.18
CA GLN A 88 3.94 -4.30 8.57
C GLN A 88 3.60 -5.38 7.55
N LEU A 89 4.61 -5.93 6.86
CA LEU A 89 4.41 -6.90 5.78
C LEU A 89 4.90 -8.32 6.14
N VAL A 90 4.86 -8.66 7.43
CA VAL A 90 5.41 -9.92 7.96
C VAL A 90 4.81 -11.13 7.25
N ASN A 91 3.48 -11.17 7.09
CA ASN A 91 2.78 -12.32 6.53
C ASN A 91 2.97 -12.44 5.01
N TYR A 92 2.95 -11.31 4.31
CA TYR A 92 3.14 -11.26 2.85
C TYR A 92 4.57 -11.63 2.44
N LEU A 93 5.57 -11.23 3.24
CA LEU A 93 6.97 -11.40 2.88
C LEU A 93 7.66 -12.56 3.61
N LYS A 94 6.93 -13.38 4.39
CA LYS A 94 7.46 -14.62 5.03
C LYS A 94 8.20 -15.53 4.03
N HIS A 95 7.70 -15.63 2.81
CA HIS A 95 8.26 -16.50 1.76
C HIS A 95 9.27 -15.77 0.85
N VAL A 96 9.13 -14.45 0.71
CA VAL A 96 9.99 -13.59 -0.12
C VAL A 96 11.32 -13.28 0.56
N LYS A 97 11.34 -13.10 1.89
CA LYS A 97 12.57 -12.86 2.67
C LYS A 97 13.63 -13.96 2.52
N ASN A 98 13.22 -15.15 2.11
CA ASN A 98 14.14 -16.27 1.85
C ASN A 98 14.75 -16.25 0.43
N LYS A 99 14.22 -15.41 -0.48
CA LYS A 99 14.63 -15.38 -1.90
C LYS A 99 15.12 -14.02 -2.40
N ALA A 100 14.54 -12.91 -1.93
CA ALA A 100 14.93 -11.56 -2.34
C ALA A 100 15.57 -10.81 -1.16
N THR A 101 16.69 -10.15 -1.42
CA THR A 101 17.37 -9.30 -0.43
C THR A 101 16.70 -7.93 -0.34
N ILE A 102 16.82 -7.25 0.80
CA ILE A 102 16.35 -5.86 0.94
C ILE A 102 17.00 -4.94 -0.10
N ASP A 103 18.25 -5.23 -0.51
CA ASP A 103 18.95 -4.51 -1.57
C ASP A 103 18.26 -4.62 -2.93
N GLU A 104 17.78 -5.81 -3.29
CA GLU A 104 17.03 -6.01 -4.53
C GLU A 104 15.68 -5.29 -4.48
N ILE A 105 14.97 -5.38 -3.35
CA ILE A 105 13.70 -4.67 -3.16
C ILE A 105 13.93 -3.15 -3.27
N MET A 106 14.96 -2.62 -2.62
CA MET A 106 15.31 -1.20 -2.71
C MET A 106 15.55 -0.80 -4.16
N LYS A 107 16.38 -1.56 -4.89
CA LYS A 107 16.70 -1.29 -6.29
C LYS A 107 15.48 -1.34 -7.21
N ASP A 108 14.53 -2.24 -6.94
CA ASP A 108 13.32 -2.39 -7.74
C ASP A 108 12.28 -1.29 -7.47
N LEU A 109 12.33 -0.66 -6.30
CA LEU A 109 11.42 0.42 -5.90
C LEU A 109 12.02 1.81 -6.15
N ASP A 110 13.33 1.99 -6.03
CA ASP A 110 14.07 3.23 -6.27
C ASP A 110 14.15 3.53 -7.78
N ILE A 111 13.06 4.07 -8.33
CA ILE A 111 12.91 4.35 -9.77
C ILE A 111 13.78 5.54 -10.15
N ASN A 112 13.81 6.56 -9.30
CA ASN A 112 14.54 7.80 -9.56
C ASN A 112 16.05 7.66 -9.27
N LYS A 113 16.48 6.59 -8.61
CA LYS A 113 17.86 6.22 -8.27
C LYS A 113 18.53 7.22 -7.32
N ASP A 114 17.77 7.77 -6.38
CA ASP A 114 18.28 8.68 -5.36
C ASP A 114 18.70 7.98 -4.06
N ALA A 115 18.61 6.64 -4.02
CA ALA A 115 18.91 5.78 -2.88
C ALA A 115 18.00 6.01 -1.65
N GLN A 116 16.83 6.61 -1.86
CA GLN A 116 15.74 6.72 -0.92
C GLN A 116 14.45 6.24 -1.58
N ILE A 117 13.43 5.90 -0.79
CA ILE A 117 12.13 5.48 -1.33
C ILE A 117 11.07 6.50 -0.96
N SER A 118 10.55 7.21 -1.95
CA SER A 118 9.43 8.12 -1.80
C SER A 118 8.11 7.39 -1.52
N PHE A 119 7.07 8.11 -1.06
CA PHE A 119 5.75 7.53 -0.84
C PHE A 119 5.19 6.85 -2.11
N CYS A 120 5.30 7.51 -3.27
CA CYS A 120 4.90 6.96 -4.55
C CYS A 120 5.60 5.62 -4.88
N GLU A 121 6.90 5.51 -4.58
CA GLU A 121 7.68 4.29 -4.79
C GLU A 121 7.29 3.18 -3.80
N VAL A 122 6.93 3.50 -2.55
CA VAL A 122 6.34 2.51 -1.63
C VAL A 122 4.98 2.02 -2.12
N MET A 123 4.14 2.91 -2.67
CA MET A 123 2.83 2.52 -3.19
C MET A 123 2.92 1.49 -4.33
N LEU A 124 4.03 1.48 -5.07
CA LEU A 124 4.31 0.42 -6.06
C LEU A 124 4.43 -0.96 -5.40
N LEU A 125 5.14 -1.06 -4.26
CA LEU A 125 5.24 -2.31 -3.49
C LEU A 125 3.86 -2.77 -3.01
N ILE A 126 3.09 -1.86 -2.40
CA ILE A 126 1.76 -2.15 -1.86
C ILE A 126 0.82 -2.62 -2.97
N THR A 127 0.85 -1.94 -4.13
CA THR A 127 0.06 -2.31 -5.32
C THR A 127 0.39 -3.74 -5.77
N ARG A 128 1.68 -4.05 -5.93
CA ARG A 128 2.15 -5.39 -6.35
C ARG A 128 1.72 -6.48 -5.38
N VAL A 129 1.89 -6.26 -4.07
CA VAL A 129 1.47 -7.22 -3.04
C VAL A 129 -0.04 -7.41 -3.04
N THR A 130 -0.82 -6.34 -3.23
CA THR A 130 -2.28 -6.39 -3.26
C THR A 130 -2.80 -7.18 -4.46
N ILE A 131 -2.25 -6.94 -5.66
CA ILE A 131 -2.58 -7.71 -6.87
C ILE A 131 -2.26 -9.20 -6.67
N ALA A 132 -1.04 -9.52 -6.23
CA ALA A 132 -0.63 -10.91 -6.00
C ALA A 132 -1.50 -11.61 -4.93
N THR A 133 -1.94 -10.86 -3.92
CA THR A 133 -2.85 -11.39 -2.88
C THR A 133 -4.24 -11.66 -3.45
N HIS A 134 -4.76 -10.74 -4.26
CA HIS A 134 -6.05 -10.92 -4.92
C HIS A 134 -6.05 -12.14 -5.83
N GLU A 135 -5.02 -12.30 -6.67
CA GLU A 135 -4.85 -13.50 -7.52
C GLU A 135 -4.82 -14.79 -6.69
N HIS A 136 -4.04 -14.82 -5.60
CA HIS A 136 -3.96 -15.99 -4.73
C HIS A 136 -5.31 -16.35 -4.08
N LEU A 137 -6.15 -15.37 -3.75
CA LEU A 137 -7.48 -15.63 -3.18
C LEU A 137 -8.40 -16.32 -4.19
N HIS A 138 -8.38 -15.90 -5.46
CA HIS A 138 -9.14 -16.57 -6.53
C HIS A 138 -8.69 -18.03 -6.70
N ASP A 139 -7.38 -18.28 -6.72
CA ASP A 139 -6.83 -19.66 -6.83
C ASP A 139 -7.32 -20.57 -5.69
N VAL A 140 -7.40 -20.05 -4.46
CA VAL A 140 -7.85 -20.81 -3.29
C VAL A 140 -9.34 -21.12 -3.36
N GLU A 141 -10.16 -20.18 -3.81
CA GLU A 141 -11.61 -20.37 -3.97
C GLU A 141 -11.92 -21.45 -5.01
N ASP A 142 -11.22 -21.43 -6.15
CA ASP A 142 -11.37 -22.42 -7.22
C ASP A 142 -10.98 -23.83 -6.77
N GLN A 143 -9.90 -23.97 -6.01
CA GLN A 143 -9.47 -25.26 -5.47
C GLN A 143 -10.47 -25.83 -4.45
N GLN A 144 -11.08 -24.99 -3.61
CA GLN A 144 -12.09 -25.44 -2.65
C GLN A 144 -13.37 -25.91 -3.35
N GLN A 145 -13.80 -25.23 -4.41
CA GLN A 145 -14.96 -25.64 -5.20
C GLN A 145 -14.75 -26.99 -5.89
N GLN A 146 -13.55 -27.22 -6.46
CA GLN A 146 -13.22 -28.51 -7.08
C GLN A 146 -13.20 -29.67 -6.07
N GLN A 147 -12.66 -29.45 -4.87
CA GLN A 147 -12.66 -30.48 -3.81
C GLN A 147 -14.07 -30.82 -3.32
N GLN A 148 -14.96 -29.83 -3.20
CA GLN A 148 -16.37 -30.07 -2.82
C GLN A 148 -17.14 -30.87 -3.90
N GLN A 149 -16.86 -30.61 -5.17
CA GLN A 149 -17.49 -31.35 -6.28
C GLN A 149 -17.01 -32.82 -6.33
N GLN A 150 -15.72 -33.08 -6.10
CA GLN A 150 -15.20 -34.45 -6.01
C GLN A 150 -15.78 -35.23 -4.82
N HIS A 151 -15.90 -34.60 -3.64
CA HIS A 151 -16.51 -35.23 -2.47
C HIS A 151 -17.99 -35.58 -2.68
N LYS A 152 -18.74 -34.76 -3.43
CA LYS A 152 -20.13 -35.06 -3.82
C LYS A 152 -20.24 -36.27 -4.74
N HIS A 153 -19.33 -36.44 -5.70
CA HIS A 153 -19.34 -37.61 -6.60
C HIS A 153 -18.97 -38.91 -5.88
N GLN A 154 -18.12 -38.86 -4.84
CA GLN A 154 -17.77 -40.05 -4.06
C GLN A 154 -18.87 -40.55 -3.12
N HIS A 155 -19.84 -39.71 -2.75
CA HIS A 155 -21.00 -40.12 -1.92
C HIS A 155 -22.23 -40.55 -2.73
N GLN A 156 -22.17 -40.50 -4.06
CA GLN A 156 -23.26 -40.93 -4.96
C GLN A 156 -23.02 -42.30 -5.61
N HIS A 157 -21.97 -43.03 -5.19
CA HIS A 157 -21.72 -44.42 -5.58
C HIS A 157 -21.77 -45.37 -4.38
#